data_AF-A0A718HWQ3-F1
#
_entry.id   AF-A0A718HWQ3-F1
#
_cell.length_a   1.000
_cell.length_b   1.000
_cell.length_c   1.000
_cell.angle_alpha   90.00
_cell.angle_beta   90.00
_cell.angle_gamma   90.00
#
_symmetry.space_group_name_H-M   'P 1'
#
loop_
_entity.id
_entity.type
_entity.pdbx_description
1 polymer ?
#
loop_
_entity_poly.entity_id
_entity_poly.type
_entity_poly.pdbx_seq_one_letter_code
_entity_poly.pdbx_strand_id
1 'polypeptide(L)' 'MVNQIRSISPRQGNLQLFPVKEVEVEGVAMGVLNDGTPYLTGRGLAEMCGVHHSVIQDISSDWASERLKPRG' A
#
# COMPACT_ATOMS: atom_id res chain seq x y z
N MET A 1 -26.17 10.43 -18.96
CA MET A 1 -25.07 11.02 -18.16
C MET A 1 -23.79 10.30 -18.56
N VAL A 2 -22.79 11.02 -19.07
CA VAL A 2 -21.52 10.42 -19.50
C VAL A 2 -20.61 10.22 -18.28
N ASN A 3 -20.23 8.98 -17.98
CA ASN A 3 -19.25 8.69 -16.95
C ASN A 3 -17.86 8.99 -17.51
N GLN A 4 -17.29 10.15 -17.17
CA GLN A 4 -15.92 10.49 -17.56
C GLN A 4 -14.95 9.60 -16.80
N ILE A 5 -14.36 8.64 -17.50
CA ILE A 5 -13.24 7.85 -16.99
C ILE A 5 -12.07 8.82 -16.77
N ARG A 6 -11.73 9.08 -15.50
CA ARG A 6 -10.60 9.95 -15.14
C ARG A 6 -9.32 9.35 -15.72
N SER A 7 -8.55 10.14 -16.46
CA SER A 7 -7.25 9.69 -16.97
C SER A 7 -6.30 9.45 -15.80
N ILE A 8 -5.73 8.25 -15.74
CA ILE A 8 -4.74 7.89 -14.72
C ILE A 8 -3.43 8.57 -15.12
N SER A 9 -3.09 9.67 -14.45
CA SER A 9 -1.79 10.31 -14.64
C SER A 9 -0.70 9.47 -13.98
N PRO A 10 0.44 9.21 -14.64
CA PRO A 10 1.51 8.38 -14.08
C PRO A 10 2.31 9.10 -12.97
N ARG A 11 2.13 10.41 -12.80
CA ARG A 11 2.73 11.15 -11.68
C ARG A 11 1.82 11.08 -10.47
N GLN A 12 2.37 10.59 -9.36
CA GLN A 12 1.75 10.77 -8.05
C GLN A 12 1.68 12.26 -7.75
N GLY A 13 0.47 12.76 -7.46
CA GLY A 13 0.28 14.13 -7.00
C GLY A 13 0.87 14.36 -5.61
N ASN A 14 0.86 15.62 -5.15
CA ASN A 14 1.20 15.90 -3.76
C ASN A 14 0.06 15.43 -2.84
N LEU A 15 0.30 14.31 -2.17
CA LEU A 15 -0.58 13.80 -1.12
C LEU A 15 -0.05 14.34 0.21
N GLN A 16 -0.72 15.33 0.78
CA GLN A 16 -0.43 15.82 2.14
C GLN A 16 -1.01 14.86 3.18
N LEU A 17 -0.66 13.58 3.04
CA LEU A 17 -1.12 12.48 3.87
C LEU A 17 -0.02 12.12 4.86
N PHE A 18 -0.40 12.00 6.13
CA PHE A 18 0.49 11.54 7.18
C PHE A 18 -0.28 10.69 8.20
N PRO A 19 0.37 9.70 8.83
CA PRO A 19 -0.24 8.92 9.90
C PRO A 19 -0.66 9.81 11.07
N VAL A 20 -1.90 9.65 11.53
CA VAL A 20 -2.37 10.25 12.80
C VAL A 20 -2.39 9.22 13.93
N LYS A 21 -2.43 7.93 13.60
CA LYS A 21 -2.34 6.83 14.54
C LYS A 21 -1.76 5.59 13.86
N GLU A 22 -0.82 4.94 14.52
CA GLU A 22 -0.33 3.61 14.17
C GLU A 22 -0.42 2.69 15.40
N VAL A 23 -0.86 1.47 15.18
CA VAL A 23 -0.99 0.42 16.20
C VAL A 23 -0.69 -0.95 15.61
N GLU A 24 -0.32 -1.87 16.48
CA GLU A 24 -0.31 -3.30 16.15
C GLU A 24 -1.51 -3.96 16.83
N VAL A 25 -2.33 -4.67 16.04
CA VAL A 25 -3.49 -5.42 16.54
C VAL A 25 -3.33 -6.86 16.08
N GLU A 26 -3.25 -7.78 17.04
CA GLU A 26 -3.07 -9.22 16.76
C GLU A 26 -1.87 -9.52 15.85
N GLY A 27 -0.75 -8.81 16.04
CA GLY A 27 0.46 -8.95 15.23
C GLY A 27 0.43 -8.20 13.89
N VAL A 28 -0.69 -7.55 13.54
CA VAL A 28 -0.84 -6.81 12.28
C VAL A 28 -0.64 -5.31 12.53
N ALA A 29 0.43 -4.76 11.96
CA ALA A 29 0.75 -3.34 12.05
C ALA A 29 -0.06 -2.50 11.04
N MET A 30 -0.90 -1.60 11.55
CA MET A 30 -1.88 -0.80 10.78
C MET A 30 -2.02 0.62 11.32
N GLY A 31 -2.67 1.50 10.55
CA GLY A 31 -2.87 2.90 10.97
C GLY A 31 -4.01 3.60 10.25
N VAL A 32 -4.18 4.88 10.59
CA VAL A 32 -5.14 5.79 9.98
C VAL A 32 -4.42 7.08 9.60
N LEU A 33 -4.68 7.60 8.40
CA LEU A 33 -4.14 8.85 7.89
C LEU A 33 -4.97 10.06 8.37
N ASN A 34 -4.45 11.27 8.21
CA ASN A 34 -5.11 12.52 8.60
C ASN A 34 -6.44 12.82 7.88
N ASP A 35 -6.76 12.10 6.81
CA ASP A 35 -8.05 12.15 6.12
C ASP A 35 -9.04 11.06 6.58
N GLY A 36 -8.65 10.23 7.55
CA GLY A 36 -9.44 9.11 8.06
C GLY A 36 -9.26 7.80 7.27
N THR A 37 -8.47 7.78 6.21
CA THR A 37 -8.23 6.56 5.41
C THR A 37 -7.42 5.56 6.23
N PRO A 38 -7.92 4.31 6.44
CA PRO A 38 -7.15 3.26 7.08
C PRO A 38 -6.11 2.68 6.12
N TYR A 39 -4.97 2.24 6.64
CA TYR A 39 -3.92 1.57 5.87
C TYR A 39 -3.22 0.47 6.66
N LEU A 40 -2.58 -0.45 5.93
CA LEU A 40 -1.62 -1.41 6.49
C LEU A 40 -0.21 -0.90 6.26
N THR A 41 0.66 -1.09 7.24
CA THR A 41 2.09 -0.93 7.01
C THR A 41 2.59 -2.05 6.08
N GLY A 42 3.77 -1.90 5.48
CA GLY A 42 4.36 -2.98 4.67
C GLY A 42 4.59 -4.27 5.46
N ARG A 43 4.75 -4.19 6.79
CA ARG A 43 4.82 -5.36 7.68
C ARG A 43 3.44 -5.95 7.93
N GLY A 44 2.45 -5.14 8.29
CA GLY A 44 1.09 -5.60 8.50
C GLY A 44 0.48 -6.25 7.25
N LEU A 45 0.79 -5.73 6.07
CA LEU A 45 0.40 -6.37 4.80
C LEU A 45 1.08 -7.73 4.62
N ALA A 46 2.36 -7.85 4.96
CA ALA A 46 3.10 -9.12 4.87
C ALA A 46 2.53 -10.19 5.80
N GLU A 47 2.25 -9.83 7.06
CA GLU A 47 1.62 -10.71 8.04
C GLU A 47 0.24 -11.18 7.58
N MET A 48 -0.62 -10.26 7.12
CA MET A 48 -1.95 -10.58 6.60
C MET A 48 -1.92 -11.49 5.37
N CYS A 49 -0.89 -11.36 4.52
CA CYS A 49 -0.72 -12.19 3.34
C CYS A 49 0.05 -13.50 3.61
N GLY A 50 0.61 -13.69 4.81
CA GLY A 50 1.43 -14.85 5.14
C GLY A 50 2.72 -14.92 4.31
N VAL A 51 3.27 -13.77 3.92
CA VAL A 51 4.51 -13.69 3.13
C VAL A 51 5.62 -13.01 3.92
N HIS A 52 6.86 -13.25 3.53
CA HIS A 52 7.99 -12.53 4.10
C HIS A 52 7.94 -11.04 3.72
N HIS A 53 8.27 -10.15 4.66
CA HIS A 53 8.24 -8.69 4.44
C HIS A 53 9.05 -8.22 3.22
N SER A 54 10.14 -8.93 2.88
CA SER A 54 10.94 -8.60 1.69
C SER A 54 10.13 -8.67 0.39
N VAL A 55 9.12 -9.56 0.30
CA VAL A 55 8.26 -9.65 -0.89
C VAL A 55 7.49 -8.35 -1.10
N ILE A 56 6.95 -7.78 -0.02
CA ILE A 56 6.24 -6.49 -0.08
C ILE A 56 7.22 -5.36 -0.38
N GLN A 57 8.40 -5.39 0.23
CA GLN A 57 9.45 -4.40 -0.02
C GLN A 57 9.89 -4.37 -1.49
N ASP A 58 10.14 -5.53 -2.09
CA ASP A 58 10.55 -5.68 -3.49
C ASP A 58 9.47 -5.11 -4.43
N ILE A 59 8.21 -5.51 -4.24
CA ILE A 59 7.06 -5.02 -5.01
C ILE A 59 6.92 -3.50 -4.91
N SER A 60 7.09 -2.94 -3.72
CA SER A 60 6.94 -1.50 -3.48
C SER A 60 8.10 -0.68 -4.06
N SER A 61 9.30 -1.26 -4.15
CA SER A 61 10.51 -0.58 -4.61
C SER A 61 10.64 -0.59 -6.13
N ASP A 62 10.24 -1.68 -6.79
CA ASP A 62 10.26 -1.81 -8.25
C ASP A 62 9.01 -2.52 -8.77
N TRP A 63 7.90 -1.78 -8.74
CA TRP A 63 6.63 -2.28 -9.27
C TRP A 63 6.68 -2.66 -10.75
N ALA A 64 7.46 -1.91 -11.56
CA ALA A 64 7.49 -2.08 -13.00
C ALA A 64 8.01 -3.48 -13.39
N SER A 65 9.06 -3.94 -12.72
CA SER A 65 9.61 -5.29 -12.88
C SER A 65 8.82 -6.34 -12.10
N GLU A 66 8.54 -6.09 -10.82
CA GLU A 66 8.00 -7.10 -9.91
C GLU A 66 6.56 -7.50 -10.23
N ARG A 67 5.77 -6.64 -10.91
CA ARG A 67 4.36 -6.96 -11.25
C ARG A 67 4.21 -8.16 -12.18
N LEU A 68 5.18 -8.42 -13.05
CA LEU A 68 5.12 -9.49 -14.04
C LEU A 68 5.95 -10.72 -13.66
N LYS A 69 6.61 -10.67 -12.51
CA LYS A 69 7.50 -11.75 -12.05
C LYS A 69 6.66 -12.93 -11.58
N PRO A 70 6.89 -14.15 -12.10
CA PRO A 70 6.24 -15.34 -11.58
C PRO A 70 6.55 -15.51 -10.09
N ARG A 71 5.51 -15.77 -9.29
CA ARG A 71 5.63 -16.23 -7.91
C ARG A 71 5.44 -17.75 -7.94
N GLY A 72 6.15 -18.48 -7.08
CA GLY A 72 6.12 -19.95 -7.02
C GLY A 72 4.73 -20.51 -6.76
#